data_AF-A0A0F9GYW1-F1
#
_entry.id   AF-A0A0F9GYW1-F1
#
_cell.length_a   1.000
_cell.length_b   1.000
_cell.length_c   1.000
_cell.angle_alpha   90.00
_cell.angle_beta   90.00
_cell.angle_gamma   90.00
#
_symmetry.space_group_name_H-M   'P 1'
#
loop_
_entity.id
_entity.type
_entity.pdbx_description
1 polymer ?
#
loop_
_entity_poly.entity_id
_entity_poly.type
_entity_poly.pdbx_seq_one_letter_code
_entity_poly.pdbx_strand_id
1 'polypeptide(L)'
;ASDPDRDTGDGTFLFDNGSTEILMGIAQMPHSWKLESNINPHIHWCPTNTDTGDVRWRFEYDIAKVNGTFAGAYTSIDVDDAGDGTAEKHQRAYFAAVSMTGYDTISAIIKWKISRIGGSDTYNADARLLEFDIHYEMDTIGSREELSK
;
A
#
# COMPACT_ATOMS: atom_id res chain seq x y z
N ALA A 1 -11.24 -14.60 -1.36
CA ALA A 1 -10.15 -13.92 -2.06
C ALA A 1 -9.34 -14.95 -2.82
N SER A 2 -9.02 -14.66 -4.08
CA SER A 2 -8.12 -15.46 -4.93
C SER A 2 -6.76 -14.77 -5.08
N ASP A 3 -5.82 -15.47 -5.69
CA ASP A 3 -4.55 -14.89 -6.11
C ASP A 3 -4.76 -14.08 -7.39
N PRO A 4 -4.08 -12.93 -7.56
CA PRO A 4 -4.10 -12.20 -8.82
C PRO A 4 -3.40 -12.97 -9.93
N ASP A 5 -3.80 -12.67 -11.17
CA ASP A 5 -3.20 -13.25 -12.35
C ASP A 5 -1.76 -12.79 -12.53
N ARG A 6 -0.87 -13.72 -12.91
CA ARG A 6 0.54 -13.43 -13.18
C ARG A 6 0.71 -13.08 -14.65
N ASP A 7 1.07 -11.84 -14.95
CA ASP A 7 1.50 -11.44 -16.28
C ASP A 7 3.00 -11.70 -16.43
N THR A 8 3.36 -12.87 -16.96
CA THR A 8 4.76 -13.24 -17.18
C THR A 8 5.43 -12.48 -18.34
N GLY A 9 4.65 -11.82 -19.20
CA GLY A 9 5.19 -11.01 -20.30
C GLY A 9 5.72 -9.67 -19.81
N ASP A 10 5.00 -9.06 -18.87
CA ASP A 10 5.34 -7.77 -18.26
C ASP A 10 6.10 -7.90 -16.93
N GLY A 11 5.96 -9.04 -16.25
CA GLY A 11 6.57 -9.29 -14.93
C GLY A 11 5.78 -8.70 -13.77
N THR A 12 4.47 -8.57 -13.91
CA THR A 12 3.57 -7.91 -12.95
C THR A 12 2.36 -8.80 -12.59
N PHE A 13 1.49 -8.29 -11.71
CA PHE A 13 0.24 -8.94 -11.35
C PHE A 13 -0.96 -8.13 -11.87
N LEU A 14 -1.98 -8.84 -12.36
CA LEU A 14 -3.25 -8.32 -12.82
C LEU A 14 -4.34 -8.67 -11.81
N PHE A 15 -5.08 -7.66 -11.37
CA PHE A 15 -6.15 -7.79 -10.39
C PHE A 15 -7.52 -7.71 -11.08
N ASP A 16 -8.27 -8.80 -11.02
CA ASP A 16 -9.60 -9.00 -11.61
C ASP A 16 -10.64 -8.00 -11.07
N ASN A 17 -11.60 -7.64 -11.91
CA ASN A 17 -12.70 -6.76 -11.53
C ASN A 17 -13.89 -7.52 -10.92
N GLY A 18 -14.02 -8.81 -11.19
CA GLY A 18 -15.18 -9.62 -10.79
C GLY A 18 -15.08 -10.18 -9.38
N SER A 19 -13.88 -10.19 -8.80
CA SER A 19 -13.60 -10.82 -7.51
C SER A 19 -12.53 -10.08 -6.71
N THR A 20 -12.52 -10.31 -5.39
CA THR A 20 -11.45 -9.77 -4.55
C THR A 20 -10.20 -10.63 -4.67
N GLU A 21 -9.11 -10.03 -5.15
CA GLU A 21 -7.80 -10.65 -5.27
C GLU A 21 -6.78 -9.97 -4.36
N ILE A 22 -5.83 -10.76 -3.85
CA ILE A 22 -4.94 -10.31 -2.77
C ILE A 22 -3.48 -10.69 -3.07
N LEU A 23 -2.59 -9.71 -2.89
CA LEU A 23 -1.16 -9.91 -2.71
C LEU A 23 -0.78 -9.61 -1.26
N MET A 24 0.12 -10.37 -0.67
CA MET A 24 0.53 -10.18 0.73
C MET A 24 2.03 -10.31 0.91
N GLY A 25 2.53 -9.70 1.97
CA GLY A 25 3.94 -9.74 2.28
C GLY A 25 4.26 -9.23 3.68
N ILE A 26 5.56 -9.08 3.92
CA ILE A 26 6.10 -8.63 5.19
C ILE A 26 7.14 -7.55 4.89
N ALA A 27 7.03 -6.41 5.56
CA ALA A 27 8.02 -5.36 5.55
C ALA A 27 8.59 -5.17 6.95
N GLN A 28 9.87 -4.82 7.04
CA GLN A 28 10.48 -4.32 8.27
C GLN A 28 10.63 -2.81 8.16
N MET A 29 10.29 -2.09 9.22
CA MET A 29 10.62 -0.68 9.31
C MET A 29 12.14 -0.47 9.21
N PRO A 30 12.60 0.42 8.32
CA PRO A 30 14.01 0.74 8.18
C PRO A 30 14.59 1.29 9.49
N HIS A 31 15.88 1.05 9.73
CA HIS A 31 16.55 1.52 10.96
C HIS A 31 16.71 3.05 11.01
N SER A 32 16.51 3.72 9.89
CA SER A 32 16.52 5.18 9.76
C SER A 32 15.15 5.81 10.01
N TRP A 33 14.09 5.01 10.17
CA TRP A 33 12.76 5.55 10.45
C TRP A 33 12.74 6.29 11.79
N LYS A 34 12.20 7.51 11.75
CA LYS A 34 11.94 8.33 12.93
C LYS A 34 10.83 7.66 13.74
N LEU A 35 11.19 7.11 14.88
CA LEU A 35 10.27 6.38 15.76
C LEU A 35 8.99 7.18 16.03
N GLU A 36 7.88 6.46 16.14
CA GLU A 36 6.54 6.98 16.41
C GLU A 36 5.95 7.95 15.35
N SER A 37 6.70 8.28 14.29
CA SER A 37 6.18 9.07 13.16
C SER A 37 5.29 8.25 12.25
N ASN A 38 4.32 8.89 11.60
CA ASN A 38 3.42 8.21 10.67
C ASN A 38 4.18 7.61 9.48
N ILE A 39 3.61 6.55 8.92
CA ILE A 39 4.01 6.01 7.61
C ILE A 39 2.90 6.28 6.59
N ASN A 40 3.27 6.44 5.32
CA ASN A 40 2.36 6.83 4.25
C ASN A 40 2.41 5.77 3.13
N PRO A 41 1.56 4.73 3.21
CA PRO A 41 1.51 3.68 2.20
C PRO A 41 0.81 4.17 0.93
N HIS A 42 1.33 3.75 -0.22
CA HIS A 42 0.69 3.93 -1.52
C HIS A 42 1.07 2.81 -2.47
N ILE A 43 0.32 2.67 -3.55
CA ILE A 43 0.63 1.71 -4.61
C ILE A 43 0.84 2.44 -5.92
N HIS A 44 1.60 1.79 -6.79
CA HIS A 44 1.80 2.15 -8.18
C HIS A 44 1.01 1.14 -9.02
N TRP A 45 0.16 1.62 -9.92
CA TRP A 45 -0.71 0.77 -10.74
C TRP A 45 -0.94 1.39 -12.12
N CYS A 46 -1.47 0.60 -13.07
CA CYS A 46 -1.90 1.08 -14.38
C CYS A 46 -3.29 0.51 -14.75
N PRO A 47 -4.14 1.28 -15.43
CA PRO A 47 -5.30 0.73 -16.12
C PRO A 47 -4.82 -0.09 -17.33
N THR A 48 -5.37 -1.27 -17.56
CA THR A 48 -5.00 -2.12 -18.72
C THR A 48 -5.71 -1.73 -20.01
N ASN A 49 -6.70 -0.83 -19.90
CA ASN A 49 -7.45 -0.27 -21.02
C ASN A 49 -7.77 1.23 -20.79
N THR A 50 -8.67 1.79 -21.60
CA THR A 50 -9.06 3.21 -21.53
C THR A 50 -10.32 3.47 -20.70
N ASP A 51 -10.79 2.51 -19.89
CA ASP A 51 -11.88 2.74 -18.93
C ASP A 51 -11.44 3.76 -17.86
N THR A 52 -12.39 4.55 -17.37
CA THR A 52 -12.17 5.61 -16.37
C THR A 52 -12.93 5.33 -15.08
N GLY A 53 -13.48 4.12 -14.91
CA GLY A 53 -14.07 3.69 -13.65
C GLY A 53 -13.05 3.67 -12.51
N ASP A 54 -13.57 3.71 -11.29
CA ASP A 54 -12.79 3.58 -10.06
C ASP A 54 -12.32 2.15 -9.86
N VAL A 55 -11.05 1.98 -9.48
CA VAL A 55 -10.53 0.75 -8.88
C VAL A 55 -10.51 0.95 -7.37
N ARG A 56 -11.13 0.04 -6.62
CA ARG A 56 -11.11 0.08 -5.15
C ARG A 56 -9.97 -0.75 -4.62
N TRP A 57 -8.92 -0.09 -4.17
CA TRP A 57 -7.77 -0.70 -3.52
C TRP A 57 -7.97 -0.76 -2.00
N ARG A 58 -7.56 -1.87 -1.39
CA ARG A 58 -7.53 -2.07 0.05
C ARG A 58 -6.14 -2.41 0.52
N PHE A 59 -5.65 -1.64 1.48
CA PHE A 59 -4.47 -1.95 2.26
C PHE A 59 -4.89 -2.50 3.63
N GLU A 60 -4.37 -3.66 3.99
CA GLU A 60 -4.54 -4.26 5.30
C GLU A 60 -3.19 -4.39 5.99
N TYR A 61 -3.09 -4.10 7.28
CA TYR A 61 -1.87 -4.28 8.06
C TYR A 61 -2.07 -4.82 9.48
N ASP A 62 -1.05 -5.49 9.98
CA ASP A 62 -0.91 -5.92 11.38
C ASP A 62 0.58 -5.79 11.77
N ILE A 63 0.86 -5.00 12.81
CA ILE A 63 2.22 -4.53 13.13
C ILE A 63 2.61 -5.01 14.53
N ALA A 64 3.85 -5.43 14.68
CA ALA A 64 4.43 -5.72 15.98
C ALA A 64 5.84 -5.14 16.10
N LYS A 65 6.14 -4.64 17.30
CA LYS A 65 7.52 -4.34 17.70
C LYS A 65 8.29 -5.62 18.04
N VAL A 66 9.62 -5.52 18.13
CA VAL A 66 10.45 -6.61 18.66
C VAL A 66 9.98 -6.92 20.09
N ASN A 67 9.76 -8.21 20.38
CA ASN A 67 9.14 -8.70 21.64
C ASN A 67 7.71 -8.19 21.90
N GLY A 68 7.09 -7.50 20.93
CA GLY A 68 5.67 -7.18 20.92
C GLY A 68 4.81 -8.34 20.40
N THR A 69 3.50 -8.17 20.45
CA THR A 69 2.55 -9.15 19.91
C THR A 69 1.77 -8.50 18.77
N PHE A 70 1.58 -9.22 17.67
CA PHE A 70 0.66 -8.85 16.62
C PHE A 70 -0.78 -8.82 17.17
N ALA A 71 -1.63 -7.93 16.66
CA ALA A 71 -2.99 -7.80 17.15
C ALA A 71 -3.86 -9.05 16.86
N GLY A 72 -3.45 -9.87 15.89
CA GLY A 72 -4.17 -11.07 15.47
C GLY A 72 -5.34 -10.77 14.51
N ALA A 73 -5.57 -9.49 14.22
CA ALA A 73 -6.50 -9.00 13.21
C ALA A 73 -5.83 -7.87 12.42
N TYR A 74 -6.17 -7.79 11.13
CA TYR A 74 -5.69 -6.73 10.26
C TYR A 74 -6.58 -5.49 10.37
N THR A 75 -5.97 -4.32 10.38
CA THR A 75 -6.65 -3.03 10.16
C THR A 75 -6.73 -2.76 8.67
N SER A 76 -7.89 -2.36 8.14
CA SER A 76 -8.10 -2.08 6.71
C SER A 76 -8.23 -0.59 6.42
N ILE A 77 -7.67 -0.16 5.29
CA ILE A 77 -7.81 1.18 4.71
C ILE A 77 -8.13 1.02 3.22
N ASP A 78 -9.21 1.67 2.77
CA ASP A 78 -9.65 1.63 1.38
C ASP A 78 -9.36 2.97 0.69
N VAL A 79 -9.09 2.92 -0.61
CA VAL A 79 -9.02 4.08 -1.49
C VAL A 79 -9.63 3.71 -2.85
N ASP A 80 -10.37 4.65 -3.43
CA ASP A 80 -10.85 4.58 -4.80
C ASP A 80 -9.94 5.46 -5.68
N ASP A 81 -9.41 4.91 -6.77
CA ASP A 81 -8.62 5.65 -7.76
C ASP A 81 -9.14 5.35 -9.16
N ALA A 82 -9.52 6.39 -9.90
CA ALA A 82 -10.09 6.27 -11.24
C ALA A 82 -9.04 5.98 -12.29
N GLY A 83 -9.34 5.12 -13.26
CA GLY A 83 -8.52 5.02 -14.47
C GLY A 83 -8.43 6.36 -15.19
N ASP A 84 -7.23 6.78 -15.61
CA ASP A 84 -7.02 8.05 -16.30
C ASP A 84 -7.56 8.08 -17.75
N GLY A 85 -8.03 6.94 -18.26
CA GLY A 85 -8.49 6.78 -19.64
C GLY A 85 -7.36 6.52 -20.66
N THR A 86 -6.14 6.36 -20.18
CA THR A 86 -4.97 5.97 -20.99
C THR A 86 -4.43 4.63 -20.52
N ALA A 87 -4.54 3.60 -21.36
CA ALA A 87 -4.01 2.27 -21.04
C ALA A 87 -2.51 2.30 -20.74
N GLU A 88 -2.09 1.49 -19.76
CA GLU A 88 -0.71 1.34 -19.28
C GLU A 88 -0.08 2.64 -18.73
N LYS A 89 -0.89 3.67 -18.44
CA LYS A 89 -0.40 4.88 -17.78
C LYS A 89 -0.18 4.62 -16.29
N HIS A 90 1.03 4.90 -15.85
CA HIS A 90 1.41 4.81 -14.45
C HIS A 90 0.63 5.81 -13.57
N GLN A 91 -0.10 5.27 -12.60
CA GLN A 91 -0.90 5.97 -11.60
C GLN A 91 -0.47 5.60 -10.17
N ARG A 92 -0.85 6.44 -9.20
CA ARG A 92 -0.61 6.19 -7.78
C ARG A 92 -1.88 6.37 -6.97
N ALA A 93 -2.26 5.33 -6.23
CA ALA A 93 -3.35 5.39 -5.26
C ALA A 93 -2.77 5.52 -3.85
N TYR A 94 -3.17 6.57 -3.13
CA TYR A 94 -2.65 6.89 -1.79
C TYR A 94 -3.63 6.45 -0.71
N PHE A 95 -3.17 5.64 0.23
CA PHE A 95 -3.95 5.29 1.41
C PHE A 95 -3.81 6.38 2.48
N ALA A 96 -4.74 6.38 3.45
CA ALA A 96 -4.57 7.18 4.66
C ALA A 96 -3.30 6.80 5.41
N ALA A 97 -2.65 7.79 6.02
CA ALA A 97 -1.45 7.57 6.82
C ALA A 97 -1.73 6.62 8.00
N VAL A 98 -0.78 5.73 8.29
CA VAL A 98 -0.84 4.86 9.45
C VAL A 98 -0.10 5.50 10.61
N SER A 99 -0.80 5.70 11.72
CA SER A 99 -0.17 6.13 12.96
C SER A 99 0.69 5.01 13.52
N MET A 100 1.96 5.33 13.75
CA MET A 100 2.92 4.43 14.40
C MET A 100 3.19 4.84 15.85
N THR A 101 2.31 5.62 16.46
CA THR A 101 2.42 5.99 17.87
C THR A 101 2.46 4.74 18.74
N GLY A 102 3.42 4.67 19.66
CA GLY A 102 3.64 3.50 20.52
C GLY A 102 4.50 2.38 19.92
N TYR A 103 4.91 2.50 18.65
CA TYR A 103 5.97 1.69 18.06
C TYR A 103 7.33 2.38 18.27
N ASP A 104 7.79 2.32 19.52
CA ASP A 104 8.94 3.03 20.09
C ASP A 104 10.28 2.27 19.93
N THR A 105 10.31 1.22 19.11
CA THR A 105 11.51 0.41 18.88
C THR A 105 11.81 0.27 17.40
N ILE A 106 13.10 0.25 17.07
CA ILE A 106 13.57 -0.06 15.72
C ILE A 106 13.28 -1.53 15.38
N SER A 107 13.11 -1.82 14.09
CA SER A 107 12.81 -3.16 13.56
C SER A 107 11.39 -3.66 13.81
N ALA A 108 10.41 -2.75 13.87
CA ALA A 108 9.01 -3.14 13.81
C ALA A 108 8.72 -3.88 12.49
N ILE A 109 7.91 -4.94 12.56
CA ILE A 109 7.49 -5.74 11.41
C ILE A 109 6.04 -5.42 11.08
N ILE A 110 5.78 -5.19 9.79
CA ILE A 110 4.46 -4.96 9.22
C ILE A 110 4.12 -6.18 8.35
N LYS A 111 3.13 -6.98 8.77
CA LYS A 111 2.45 -7.90 7.86
C LYS A 111 1.43 -7.09 7.09
N TRP A 112 1.40 -7.22 5.78
CA TRP A 112 0.51 -6.43 4.94
C TRP A 112 -0.21 -7.27 3.89
N LYS A 113 -1.35 -6.76 3.43
CA LYS A 113 -2.05 -7.23 2.23
C LYS A 113 -2.47 -6.03 1.40
N ILE A 114 -2.34 -6.16 0.08
CA ILE A 114 -2.89 -5.26 -0.92
C ILE A 114 -3.91 -6.05 -1.71
N SER A 115 -5.11 -5.51 -1.82
CA SER A 115 -6.22 -6.15 -2.53
C SER A 115 -6.88 -5.17 -3.46
N ARG A 116 -7.40 -5.67 -4.57
CA ARG A 116 -8.50 -4.99 -5.28
C ARG A 116 -9.81 -5.58 -4.80
N ILE A 117 -10.78 -4.75 -4.41
CA ILE A 117 -12.11 -5.19 -3.97
C ILE A 117 -13.05 -5.26 -5.19
N GLY A 118 -12.75 -6.20 -6.10
CA GLY A 118 -13.58 -6.44 -7.29
C GLY A 118 -15.05 -6.74 -6.94
N GLY A 119 -15.95 -6.35 -7.85
CA GLY A 119 -17.40 -6.38 -7.68
C GLY A 119 -17.98 -5.23 -6.85
N SER A 120 -17.12 -4.40 -6.24
CA SER A 120 -17.51 -3.19 -5.50
C SER A 120 -16.93 -1.91 -6.09
N ASP A 121 -16.23 -2.00 -7.21
CA ASP A 121 -15.63 -0.90 -7.96
C ASP A 121 -16.24 -0.79 -9.37
N THR A 122 -15.82 0.21 -10.17
CA THR A 122 -16.47 0.53 -11.46
C THR A 122 -15.55 0.42 -12.67
N TYR A 123 -14.27 0.08 -12.47
CA TYR A 123 -13.30 -0.15 -13.54
C TYR A 123 -13.49 -1.54 -14.15
N ASN A 124 -13.95 -1.64 -15.41
CA ASN A 124 -14.44 -2.88 -16.00
C ASN A 124 -13.38 -3.68 -16.76
N ALA A 125 -12.17 -3.75 -16.22
CA ALA A 125 -11.08 -4.59 -16.73
C ALA A 125 -10.11 -4.89 -15.58
N ASP A 126 -9.11 -5.73 -15.84
CA ASP A 126 -8.05 -6.01 -14.88
C ASP A 126 -7.21 -4.76 -14.61
N ALA A 127 -6.82 -4.56 -13.36
CA ALA A 127 -5.92 -3.47 -12.98
C ALA A 127 -4.50 -4.03 -12.74
N ARG A 128 -3.48 -3.42 -13.34
CA ARG A 128 -2.10 -3.88 -13.21
C ARG A 128 -1.45 -3.24 -11.98
N LEU A 129 -0.97 -4.05 -11.04
CA LEU A 129 -0.17 -3.57 -9.91
C LEU A 129 1.31 -3.60 -10.27
N LEU A 130 2.01 -2.49 -10.06
CA LEU A 130 3.45 -2.35 -10.32
C LEU A 130 4.27 -2.48 -9.04
N GLU A 131 3.87 -1.78 -7.98
CA GLU A 131 4.64 -1.69 -6.74
C GLU A 131 3.76 -1.32 -5.54
N PHE A 132 4.16 -1.76 -4.35
CA PHE A 132 3.66 -1.27 -3.07
C PHE A 132 4.79 -0.55 -2.32
N ASP A 133 4.58 0.72 -2.01
CA ASP A 133 5.55 1.58 -1.34
C ASP A 133 5.02 2.09 0.01
N ILE A 134 5.93 2.22 0.98
CA ILE A 134 5.66 2.82 2.29
C ILE A 134 6.66 3.94 2.56
N HIS A 135 6.24 5.19 2.37
CA HIS A 135 7.03 6.35 2.75
C HIS A 135 7.08 6.50 4.27
N TYR A 136 8.24 6.89 4.80
CA TYR A 136 8.47 7.07 6.22
C TYR A 136 9.35 8.31 6.48
N GLU A 137 9.20 8.94 7.64
CA GLU A 137 10.06 10.05 8.04
C GLU A 137 11.40 9.55 8.59
N MET A 138 12.44 10.35 8.43
CA MET A 138 13.74 10.15 9.06
C MET A 138 14.11 11.40 9.85
N ASP A 139 14.81 11.22 10.95
CA ASP A 139 15.43 12.34 11.65
C ASP A 139 16.53 12.96 10.78
N THR A 140 16.53 14.29 10.70
CA THR A 140 17.60 15.03 10.03
C THR A 140 18.80 15.21 10.95
N ILE A 141 20.00 15.31 10.38
CA ILE A 141 21.19 15.73 11.13
C ILE A 141 21.12 17.23 11.34
N GLY A 142 21.05 17.65 12.61
CA GLY A 142 20.96 19.07 12.99
C GLY A 142 19.55 19.64 12.89
N SER A 143 19.44 20.97 12.92
CA SER A 143 18.18 21.70 12.78
C SER A 143 18.10 22.39 11.42
N ARG A 144 16.89 22.49 10.85
CA ARG A 144 16.65 23.33 9.68
C ARG A 144 16.41 24.79 10.04
N GLU A 145 16.03 25.05 11.29
CA GLU A 145 15.77 26.37 11.85
C GLU A 145 16.68 26.64 13.06
N GLU A 146 16.84 27.90 13.47
CA GLU A 146 17.69 28.27 14.62
C GLU A 146 17.17 27.71 15.96
N LEU A 147 15.84 27.55 16.10
CA LEU A 147 15.18 27.21 17.37
C LEU A 147 14.26 25.97 17.30
N SER A 148 14.20 25.29 16.15
CA SER A 148 13.42 24.06 15.98
C SER A 148 14.15 23.10 15.06
N LYS A 149 13.97 21.80 15.27
CA LYS A 149 14.56 20.77 14.41
C LYS A 149 13.89 20.75 13.04
#